data_AF-A0A850MU80-F1
#
_entry.id   AF-A0A850MU80-F1
#
_cell.length_a   1.000
_cell.length_b   1.000
_cell.length_c   1.000
_cell.angle_alpha   90.00
_cell.angle_beta   90.00
_cell.angle_gamma   90.00
#
_symmetry.space_group_name_H-M   'P 1'
#
loop_
_entity.id
_entity.type
_entity.pdbx_description
1 polymer ?
#
loop_
_entity_poly.entity_id
_entity_poly.type
_entity_poly.pdbx_seq_one_letter_code
_entity_poly.pdbx_strand_id
1 'polypeptide(L)'
;MAFAVKLLNQERKIEECPYLLESEFKSNYEKLKEMMAPVEGALETGITLDTELCTGCGNCVVACPPNARVCEVCKEGGGPTLDNEQVIFRVVDSKAEIRNLKICRRYEPPITNCRICEIYCPTRAIEIMR
;
A
#
# COMPACT_ATOMS: atom_id res chain seq x y z
N MET A 1 13.59 6.66 23.19
CA MET A 1 12.36 5.99 22.73
C MET A 1 11.63 6.73 21.60
N ALA A 2 11.74 8.06 21.48
CA ALA A 2 11.02 8.81 20.42
C ALA A 2 11.44 8.47 18.98
N PHE A 3 12.73 8.19 18.71
CA PHE A 3 13.19 7.92 17.35
C PHE A 3 12.66 6.59 16.79
N ALA A 4 12.71 5.50 17.56
CA ALA A 4 12.25 4.18 17.12
C ALA A 4 10.75 4.17 16.78
N VAL A 5 9.91 4.85 17.57
CA VAL A 5 8.47 4.99 17.29
C VAL A 5 8.25 5.77 15.98
N LYS A 6 8.97 6.88 15.81
CA LYS A 6 8.89 7.70 14.58
C LYS A 6 9.38 6.95 13.34
N LEU A 7 10.40 6.12 13.50
CA LEU A 7 10.93 5.26 12.44
C LEU A 7 9.90 4.20 12.00
N LEU A 8 9.23 3.56 12.96
CA LEU A 8 8.15 2.59 12.67
C LEU A 8 6.93 3.26 12.01
N ASN A 9 6.64 4.51 12.36
CA ASN A 9 5.57 5.30 11.74
C ASN A 9 5.97 5.93 10.40
N GLN A 10 7.17 5.65 9.87
CA GLN A 10 7.72 6.27 8.65
C GLN A 10 7.84 7.81 8.71
N GLU A 11 7.83 8.41 9.90
CA GLU A 11 8.03 9.86 10.11
C GLU A 11 9.52 10.27 10.04
N ARG A 12 10.42 9.29 10.09
CA ARG A 12 11.89 9.44 10.07
C ARG A 12 12.50 8.27 9.32
N LYS A 13 13.63 8.49 8.64
CA LYS A 13 14.44 7.44 8.01
C LYS A 13 15.56 6.95 8.93
N ILE A 14 16.05 5.73 8.69
CA ILE A 14 17.18 5.15 9.44
C ILE A 14 18.41 6.05 9.34
N GLU A 15 18.62 6.68 8.18
CA GLU A 15 19.74 7.59 7.91
C GLU A 15 19.72 8.86 8.79
N GLU A 16 18.59 9.20 9.39
CA GLU A 16 18.43 10.38 10.26
C GLU A 16 18.94 10.16 11.68
N CYS A 17 19.52 8.99 11.99
CA CYS A 17 20.18 8.73 13.26
C CYS A 17 21.71 8.80 13.11
N PRO A 18 22.37 9.88 13.56
CA PRO A 18 23.81 10.06 13.43
C PRO A 18 24.62 8.90 14.04
N TYR A 19 24.16 8.38 15.19
CA TYR A 19 24.82 7.28 15.89
C TYR A 19 24.81 5.97 15.08
N LEU A 20 23.78 5.71 14.28
CA LEU A 20 23.70 4.50 13.45
C LEU A 20 24.67 4.52 12.25
N LEU A 21 25.20 5.69 11.90
CA LEU A 21 26.18 5.87 10.81
C LEU A 21 27.63 5.71 11.27
N GLU A 22 27.87 5.63 12.57
CA GLU A 22 29.21 5.41 13.12
C GLU A 22 29.72 4.01 12.77
N SER A 23 31.05 3.88 12.59
CA SER A 23 31.69 2.63 12.18
C SER A 23 31.41 1.46 13.11
N GLU A 24 31.21 1.74 14.40
CA GLU A 24 30.89 0.76 15.44
C GLU A 24 29.51 0.12 15.26
N PHE A 25 28.56 0.85 14.67
CA PHE A 25 27.17 0.42 14.50
C PHE A 25 26.82 0.01 13.07
N LYS A 26 27.81 -0.04 12.17
CA LYS A 26 27.60 -0.42 10.75
C LYS A 26 26.90 -1.77 10.59
N SER A 27 27.23 -2.77 11.41
CA SER A 27 26.55 -4.08 11.37
C SER A 27 25.08 -4.00 11.78
N ASN A 28 24.75 -3.12 12.73
CA ASN A 28 23.37 -2.90 13.17
C ASN A 28 22.57 -2.12 12.12
N TYR A 29 23.21 -1.15 11.45
CA TYR A 29 22.61 -0.42 10.34
C TYR A 29 22.17 -1.35 9.20
N GLU A 30 23.05 -2.26 8.75
CA GLU A 30 22.71 -3.20 7.68
C GLU A 30 21.56 -4.13 8.06
N LYS A 31 21.56 -4.67 9.30
CA LYS A 31 20.45 -5.49 9.81
C LYS A 31 19.14 -4.72 9.90
N LEU A 32 19.17 -3.48 10.40
CA LEU A 32 17.99 -2.63 10.47
C LEU A 32 17.44 -2.34 9.08
N LYS A 33 18.32 -2.06 8.11
CA LYS A 33 17.94 -1.85 6.71
C LYS A 33 17.29 -3.08 6.09
N GLU A 34 17.84 -4.26 6.35
CA GLU A 34 17.24 -5.53 5.91
C GLU A 34 15.86 -5.77 6.54
N MET A 35 15.71 -5.51 7.85
CA MET A 35 14.44 -5.65 8.56
C MET A 35 13.39 -4.61 8.13
N MET A 36 13.83 -3.43 7.68
CA MET A 36 12.94 -2.35 7.23
C MET A 36 12.62 -2.42 5.73
N ALA A 37 13.37 -3.19 4.93
CA ALA A 37 13.11 -3.35 3.50
C ALA A 37 11.67 -3.79 3.15
N PRO A 38 11.00 -4.70 3.92
CA PRO A 38 9.59 -5.02 3.70
C PRO A 38 8.65 -3.83 3.95
N VAL A 39 9.05 -2.93 4.85
CA VAL A 39 8.29 -1.72 5.24
C VAL A 39 8.53 -0.58 4.25
N GLU A 40 9.69 -0.53 3.58
CA GLU A 40 9.97 0.40 2.48
C GLU A 40 9.29 0.00 1.17
N GLY A 41 9.13 -1.31 0.92
CA GLY A 41 8.52 -1.86 -0.30
C GLY A 41 7.01 -2.05 -0.23
N ALA A 42 6.45 -2.16 0.98
CA ALA A 42 5.02 -2.07 1.15
C ALA A 42 4.61 -0.61 1.07
N LEU A 43 3.78 -0.31 0.07
CA LEU A 43 3.13 0.99 -0.05
C LEU A 43 2.54 1.38 1.31
N GLU A 44 2.44 2.66 1.65
CA GLU A 44 2.08 3.26 2.97
C GLU A 44 0.90 2.60 3.76
N THR A 45 0.15 1.72 3.10
CA THR A 45 -0.99 0.94 3.62
C THR A 45 -0.70 -0.54 3.89
N GLY A 46 0.50 -1.06 3.58
CA GLY A 46 0.84 -2.48 3.67
C GLY A 46 0.35 -3.34 2.50
N ILE A 47 -0.26 -2.74 1.47
CA ILE A 47 -0.84 -3.44 0.32
C ILE A 47 0.26 -3.80 -0.69
N THR A 48 0.29 -5.06 -1.13
CA THR A 48 1.08 -5.55 -2.25
C THR A 48 0.18 -6.09 -3.35
N LEU A 49 0.66 -6.10 -4.59
CA LEU A 49 -0.03 -6.65 -5.76
C LEU A 49 0.94 -7.47 -6.60
N ASP A 50 0.68 -8.77 -6.71
CA ASP A 50 1.35 -9.70 -7.61
C ASP A 50 0.66 -9.67 -8.98
N THR A 51 1.35 -9.12 -9.99
CA THR A 51 0.82 -9.01 -11.35
C THR A 51 0.74 -10.34 -12.07
N GLU A 52 1.51 -11.35 -11.70
CA GLU A 52 1.47 -12.67 -12.32
C GLU A 52 0.19 -13.42 -11.92
N LEU A 53 -0.21 -13.29 -10.66
CA LEU A 53 -1.47 -13.86 -10.15
C LEU A 53 -2.71 -13.03 -10.52
N CYS A 54 -2.53 -11.78 -10.92
CA CYS A 54 -3.63 -10.88 -11.25
C CYS A 54 -4.28 -11.25 -12.59
N THR A 55 -5.60 -11.41 -12.61
CA THR A 55 -6.38 -11.70 -13.83
C THR A 55 -7.10 -10.48 -14.40
N GLY A 56 -6.96 -9.30 -13.77
CA GLY A 56 -7.66 -8.09 -14.19
C GLY A 56 -9.17 -8.11 -13.93
N CYS A 57 -9.66 -9.00 -13.06
CA CYS A 57 -11.10 -9.16 -12.80
C CYS A 57 -11.83 -7.91 -12.28
N GLY A 58 -11.11 -6.89 -11.80
CA GLY A 58 -11.70 -5.62 -11.36
C GLY A 58 -12.41 -5.65 -10.01
N ASN A 59 -12.46 -6.78 -9.30
CA ASN A 59 -13.10 -6.87 -7.98
C ASN A 59 -12.53 -5.84 -6.98
N CYS A 60 -11.21 -5.60 -7.00
CA CYS A 60 -10.57 -4.60 -6.15
C CYS A 60 -11.00 -3.16 -6.49
N VAL A 61 -11.43 -2.90 -7.72
CA VAL A 61 -11.93 -1.59 -8.18
C VAL A 61 -13.32 -1.33 -7.62
N VAL A 62 -14.23 -2.30 -7.75
CA VAL A 62 -15.65 -2.14 -7.37
C VAL A 62 -15.90 -2.35 -5.88
N ALA A 63 -15.17 -3.27 -5.24
CA ALA A 63 -15.36 -3.55 -3.81
C ALA A 63 -14.77 -2.46 -2.91
N CYS A 64 -13.77 -1.71 -3.41
CA CYS A 64 -13.06 -0.69 -2.63
C CYS A 64 -13.97 0.52 -2.32
N PRO A 65 -14.33 0.77 -1.04
CA PRO A 65 -15.23 1.87 -0.71
C PRO A 65 -14.68 3.28 -1.04
N PRO A 66 -13.36 3.56 -0.86
CA PRO A 66 -12.78 4.80 -1.37
C PRO A 66 -12.91 4.98 -2.88
N ASN A 67 -12.70 3.93 -3.69
CA ASN A 67 -12.93 4.01 -5.14
C ASN A 67 -14.37 4.43 -5.44
N ALA A 68 -15.35 3.76 -4.84
CA ALA A 68 -16.76 4.06 -5.03
C ALA A 68 -17.16 5.49 -4.58
N ARG A 69 -16.36 6.14 -3.72
CA ARG A 69 -16.56 7.54 -3.29
C ARG A 69 -16.09 8.54 -4.34
N VAL A 70 -15.02 8.23 -5.08
CA VAL A 70 -14.36 9.16 -6.03
C VAL A 70 -14.63 8.82 -7.51
N CYS A 71 -15.40 7.76 -7.76
CA CYS A 71 -15.72 7.26 -9.10
C CYS A 71 -17.17 6.73 -9.12
N GLU A 72 -18.09 7.49 -9.72
CA GLU A 72 -19.50 7.08 -9.82
C GLU A 72 -19.67 5.80 -10.66
N VAL A 73 -18.93 5.66 -11.76
CA VAL A 73 -18.97 4.43 -12.59
C VAL A 73 -18.56 3.19 -11.78
N CYS A 74 -17.61 3.34 -10.86
CA CYS A 74 -17.14 2.26 -10.00
C CYS A 74 -18.21 1.84 -8.98
N LYS A 75 -18.97 2.80 -8.46
CA LYS A 75 -20.10 2.59 -7.56
C LYS A 75 -21.26 1.87 -8.24
N GLU A 76 -21.41 2.02 -9.56
CA GLU A 76 -22.37 1.30 -10.39
C GLU A 76 -21.85 -0.09 -10.86
N GLY A 77 -20.63 -0.48 -10.47
CA GLY A 77 -20.02 -1.77 -10.82
C GLY A 77 -19.16 -1.76 -12.08
N GLY A 78 -18.90 -0.59 -12.68
CA GLY A 78 -17.98 -0.43 -13.80
C GLY A 78 -16.54 -0.12 -13.40
N GLY A 79 -15.67 0.08 -14.40
CA GLY A 79 -14.30 0.54 -14.19
C GLY A 79 -14.17 2.07 -14.33
N PRO A 80 -13.19 2.69 -13.65
CA PRO A 80 -12.92 4.11 -13.81
C PRO A 80 -12.43 4.42 -15.23
N THR A 81 -12.66 5.66 -15.68
CA THR A 81 -12.03 6.17 -16.89
C THR A 81 -10.52 6.34 -16.69
N LEU A 82 -9.75 6.28 -17.76
CA LEU A 82 -8.28 6.32 -17.70
C LEU A 82 -7.71 7.64 -17.17
N ASP A 83 -8.48 8.73 -17.27
CA ASP A 83 -8.13 10.06 -16.76
C ASP A 83 -8.41 10.24 -15.26
N ASN A 84 -9.15 9.32 -14.63
CA ASN A 84 -9.42 9.38 -13.20
C ASN A 84 -8.23 8.80 -12.40
N GLU A 85 -7.29 9.67 -12.05
CA GLU A 85 -6.12 9.34 -11.22
C GLU A 85 -6.42 9.32 -9.71
N GLN A 86 -7.65 9.64 -9.29
CA GLN A 86 -8.01 9.71 -7.87
C GLN A 86 -8.31 8.34 -7.26
N VAL A 87 -8.58 7.32 -8.07
CA VAL A 87 -8.89 5.96 -7.60
C VAL A 87 -7.67 5.26 -6.98
N ILE A 88 -7.92 4.34 -6.06
CA ILE A 88 -6.90 3.45 -5.51
C ILE A 88 -6.51 2.38 -6.53
N PHE A 89 -7.52 1.70 -7.09
CA PHE A 89 -7.32 0.62 -8.05
C PHE A 89 -7.93 0.98 -9.39
N ARG A 90 -7.25 0.60 -10.47
CA ARG A 90 -7.80 0.54 -11.83
C ARG A 90 -7.37 -0.74 -12.52
N VAL A 91 -7.96 -1.07 -13.66
CA VAL A 91 -7.49 -2.18 -14.51
C VAL A 91 -6.99 -1.59 -15.83
N VAL A 92 -5.75 -1.91 -16.17
CA VAL A 92 -5.12 -1.54 -17.44
C VAL A 92 -4.40 -2.77 -17.97
N ASP A 93 -4.51 -3.03 -19.26
CA ASP A 93 -3.86 -4.17 -19.93
C ASP A 93 -4.12 -5.52 -19.21
N SER A 94 -5.38 -5.73 -18.79
CA SER A 94 -5.83 -6.93 -18.05
C SER A 94 -5.15 -7.17 -16.70
N LYS A 95 -4.54 -6.14 -16.11
CA LYS A 95 -3.93 -6.18 -14.78
C LYS A 95 -4.46 -5.05 -13.92
N ALA A 96 -4.63 -5.33 -12.63
CA ALA A 96 -4.91 -4.28 -11.68
C ALA A 96 -3.66 -3.38 -11.55
N GLU A 97 -3.89 -2.11 -11.30
CA GLU A 97 -2.86 -1.14 -11.01
C GLU A 97 -3.25 -0.36 -9.75
N ILE A 98 -2.27 -0.13 -8.87
CA ILE A 98 -2.44 0.75 -7.71
C ILE A 98 -2.06 2.17 -8.12
N ARG A 99 -2.90 3.15 -7.78
CA ARG A 99 -2.76 4.55 -8.19
C ARG A 99 -2.63 5.52 -7.03
N ASN A 100 -3.70 5.71 -6.26
CA ASN A 100 -3.71 6.69 -5.18
C ASN A 100 -4.03 6.05 -3.82
N LEU A 101 -3.01 5.68 -3.06
CA LEU A 101 -3.21 5.09 -1.73
C LEU A 101 -3.51 6.11 -0.62
N LYS A 102 -3.40 7.41 -0.89
CA LYS A 102 -3.65 8.45 0.11
C LYS A 102 -5.12 8.52 0.54
N ILE A 103 -6.03 8.02 -0.29
CA ILE A 103 -7.47 7.92 0.05
C ILE A 103 -7.84 6.54 0.62
N CYS A 104 -6.86 5.66 0.83
CA CYS A 104 -7.10 4.37 1.46
C CYS A 104 -7.54 4.56 2.90
N ARG A 105 -8.52 3.76 3.36
CA ARG A 105 -8.95 3.76 4.77
C ARG A 105 -7.88 3.29 5.75
N ARG A 106 -6.79 2.71 5.24
CA ARG A 106 -5.59 2.35 6.02
C ARG A 106 -4.59 3.52 6.14
N TYR A 107 -4.82 4.61 5.40
CA TYR A 107 -4.00 5.82 5.40
C TYR A 107 -4.78 7.02 5.97
N GLU A 108 -6.00 7.26 5.50
CA GLU A 108 -6.82 8.40 5.91
C GLU A 108 -7.46 8.18 7.32
N PRO A 109 -7.37 9.16 8.25
CA PRO A 109 -8.05 9.11 9.54
C PRO A 109 -9.60 9.09 9.43
N PRO A 110 -10.31 8.31 10.26
CA PRO A 110 -9.78 7.36 11.22
C PRO A 110 -9.20 6.13 10.51
N ILE A 111 -7.95 5.79 10.83
CA ILE A 111 -7.27 4.64 10.23
C ILE A 111 -8.00 3.37 10.67
N THR A 112 -8.39 2.55 9.71
CA THR A 112 -9.07 1.28 9.94
C THR A 112 -8.26 0.13 9.35
N ASN A 113 -8.39 -1.06 9.96
CA ASN A 113 -7.81 -2.30 9.43
C ASN A 113 -8.65 -2.84 8.25
N CYS A 114 -8.85 -2.03 7.21
CA CYS A 114 -9.57 -2.42 6.00
C CYS A 114 -8.78 -3.49 5.24
N ARG A 115 -9.43 -4.58 4.81
CA ARG A 115 -8.82 -5.67 4.03
C ARG A 115 -9.67 -6.10 2.83
N ILE A 116 -10.60 -5.26 2.40
CA ILE A 116 -11.59 -5.60 1.37
C ILE A 116 -10.92 -6.04 0.06
N CYS A 117 -9.91 -5.32 -0.42
CA CYS A 117 -9.21 -5.67 -1.66
C CYS A 117 -8.51 -7.04 -1.60
N GLU A 118 -8.00 -7.45 -0.44
CA GLU A 118 -7.42 -8.78 -0.21
C GLU A 118 -8.53 -9.85 -0.13
N ILE A 119 -9.58 -9.61 0.66
CA ILE A 119 -10.70 -10.56 0.87
C ILE A 119 -11.42 -10.89 -0.44
N TYR A 120 -11.64 -9.90 -1.30
CA TYR A 120 -12.35 -10.07 -2.57
C TYR A 120 -11.44 -10.38 -3.76
N CYS A 121 -10.13 -10.55 -3.54
CA CYS A 121 -9.21 -10.98 -4.59
C CYS A 121 -9.31 -12.50 -4.79
N PRO A 122 -9.91 -12.99 -5.90
CA PRO A 122 -10.16 -14.43 -6.08
C PRO A 122 -8.86 -15.22 -6.28
N THR A 123 -7.80 -14.58 -6.79
CA THR A 123 -6.51 -15.21 -7.05
C THR A 123 -5.48 -14.99 -5.96
N ARG A 124 -5.83 -14.24 -4.89
CA ARG A 124 -4.90 -13.80 -3.85
C ARG A 124 -3.69 -13.02 -4.39
N ALA A 125 -3.87 -12.37 -5.54
CA ALA A 125 -2.87 -11.45 -6.09
C ALA A 125 -2.63 -10.22 -5.21
N ILE A 126 -3.59 -9.85 -4.35
CA ILE A 126 -3.47 -8.73 -3.42
C ILE A 126 -3.27 -9.29 -2.02
N GLU A 127 -2.20 -8.88 -1.35
CA GLU A 127 -1.94 -9.21 0.05
C GLU A 127 -1.73 -7.94 0.88
N ILE A 128 -2.09 -8.03 2.16
CA ILE A 128 -1.84 -6.97 3.13
C ILE A 128 -0.97 -7.51 4.24
N MET A 129 0.23 -6.93 4.40
CA MET A 129 1.17 -7.31 5.45
C MET A 129 0.49 -7.30 6.82
N ARG A 130 0.72 -8.38 7.58
CA ARG A 130 0.09 -8.66 8.87
C ARG A 130 0.86 -8.04 10.02
#